data_AF-A0A939XEG1-F1
#
_entry.id   AF-A0A939XEG1-F1
#
_cell.length_a   1.000
_cell.length_b   1.000
_cell.length_c   1.000
_cell.angle_alpha   90.00
_cell.angle_beta   90.00
_cell.angle_gamma   90.00
#
_symmetry.space_group_name_H-M   'P 1'
#
loop_
_entity.id
_entity.type
_entity.pdbx_description
1 polymer ?
#
loop_
_entity_poly.entity_id
_entity_poly.type
_entity_poly.pdbx_seq_one_letter_code
_entity_poly.pdbx_strand_id
1 'polypeptide(L)'
;MSKNGVRGCIVLAIVLAVFSVVAFAAPFSMTATFWIAFVSGVIAIALQFYVFGVALSGGKSPKSRFYGFPIVRIGITYLVVQIVVSIAEMCWASKLPAWAALIINVIIFAIAAIGCIAAETVRDEVVRQEAQVKQNISNMRSLQAVSAGLADQCPDEALKKDLKKLADEFKFSDPVSSDATSALEADLDAQLKELKNALGSGDIETAKSYCGKLLTGLSERNRICKMGK
;
A
#
# COMPACT_ATOMS: atom_id res chain seq x y z
N MET A 1 21.92 -8.56 -3.00
CA MET A 1 21.22 -7.70 -3.98
C MET A 1 20.44 -8.56 -4.96
N SER A 2 19.22 -8.17 -5.34
CA SER A 2 18.50 -8.86 -6.42
C SER A 2 19.16 -8.60 -7.77
N LYS A 3 19.03 -9.51 -8.74
CA LYS A 3 19.59 -9.38 -10.11
C LYS A 3 19.18 -8.06 -10.79
N ASN A 4 18.01 -7.53 -10.44
CA ASN A 4 17.50 -6.25 -10.96
C ASN A 4 18.15 -5.04 -10.29
N GLY A 5 18.52 -5.13 -9.01
CA GLY A 5 19.27 -4.06 -8.33
C GLY A 5 20.70 -3.91 -8.84
N VAL A 6 21.36 -5.02 -9.14
CA VAL A 6 22.71 -4.98 -9.74
C VAL A 6 22.67 -4.28 -11.10
N ARG A 7 21.64 -4.58 -11.92
CA ARG A 7 21.43 -3.89 -13.21
C ARG A 7 21.20 -2.38 -13.05
N GLY A 8 20.42 -1.96 -12.05
CA GLY A 8 20.20 -0.54 -11.75
C GLY A 8 21.49 0.19 -11.36
N CYS A 9 22.32 -0.41 -10.50
CA CYS A 9 23.62 0.16 -10.13
C CYS A 9 24.56 0.30 -11.33
N ILE A 10 24.58 -0.69 -12.24
CA ILE A 10 25.39 -0.61 -13.47
C ILE A 10 24.93 0.56 -14.34
N VAL A 11 23.62 0.74 -14.52
CA VAL A 11 23.08 1.87 -15.29
C VAL A 11 23.49 3.21 -14.67
N LEU A 12 23.39 3.36 -13.34
CA LEU A 12 23.82 4.58 -12.67
C LEU A 12 25.33 4.83 -12.79
N ALA A 13 26.15 3.79 -12.72
CA ALA A 13 27.60 3.92 -12.94
C ALA A 13 27.91 4.40 -14.37
N ILE A 14 27.18 3.91 -15.37
CA ILE A 14 27.31 4.38 -16.76
C ILE A 14 26.89 5.85 -16.86
N VAL A 15 25.75 6.23 -16.26
CA VAL A 15 25.28 7.63 -16.26
C VAL A 15 26.29 8.56 -15.60
N LEU A 16 26.87 8.14 -14.47
CA LEU A 16 27.94 8.90 -13.79
C LEU A 16 29.18 9.06 -14.65
N ALA A 17 29.61 7.99 -15.32
CA ALA A 17 30.76 8.03 -16.21
C ALA A 17 30.52 8.99 -17.39
N VAL A 18 29.36 8.87 -18.04
CA VAL A 18 28.96 9.76 -19.14
C VAL A 18 28.88 11.21 -18.68
N PHE A 19 28.20 11.48 -17.56
CA PHE A 19 28.10 12.83 -16.99
C PHE A 19 29.49 13.43 -16.69
N SER A 20 30.39 12.64 -16.10
CA SER A 20 31.76 13.09 -15.81
C SER A 20 32.55 13.37 -17.08
N VAL A 21 32.46 12.50 -18.09
CA VAL A 21 33.12 12.72 -19.39
C VAL A 21 32.60 14.00 -20.03
N VAL A 22 31.29 14.24 -20.02
CA VAL A 22 30.71 15.50 -20.55
C VAL A 22 31.22 16.71 -19.79
N ALA A 23 31.27 16.65 -18.45
CA ALA A 23 31.71 17.76 -17.61
C ALA A 23 33.19 18.12 -17.82
N PHE A 24 34.06 17.14 -18.07
CA PHE A 24 35.52 17.37 -18.15
C PHE A 24 36.11 17.37 -19.57
N ALA A 25 35.45 16.74 -20.55
CA ALA A 25 35.91 16.75 -21.94
C ALA A 25 35.51 18.03 -22.69
N ALA A 26 34.38 18.64 -22.31
CA ALA A 26 33.97 19.93 -22.86
C ALA A 26 34.82 21.07 -22.27
N PRO A 27 35.12 22.13 -23.04
CA PRO A 27 35.97 23.23 -22.61
C PRO A 27 35.21 24.22 -21.69
N PHE A 28 34.60 23.72 -20.62
CA PHE A 28 33.88 24.54 -19.65
C PHE A 28 34.83 25.35 -18.76
N SER A 29 34.37 26.52 -18.32
CA SER A 29 35.11 27.34 -17.35
C SER A 29 34.99 26.73 -15.96
N MET A 30 36.12 26.32 -15.38
CA MET A 30 36.20 25.66 -14.06
C MET A 30 36.03 26.64 -12.89
N THR A 31 34.90 27.36 -12.85
CA THR A 31 34.57 28.33 -11.79
C THR A 31 33.87 27.65 -10.59
N ALA A 32 33.59 28.40 -9.53
CA ALA A 32 32.78 27.89 -8.41
C ALA A 32 31.40 27.38 -8.88
N THR A 33 30.79 28.04 -9.86
CA THR A 33 29.52 27.63 -10.48
C THR A 33 29.63 26.26 -11.15
N PHE A 34 30.73 25.99 -11.87
CA PHE A 34 30.98 24.68 -12.46
C PHE A 34 31.02 23.57 -11.41
N TRP A 35 31.75 23.79 -10.31
CA TRP A 35 31.86 22.80 -9.24
C TRP A 35 30.55 22.56 -8.51
N ILE A 36 29.75 23.61 -8.25
CA ILE A 36 28.41 23.48 -7.68
C ILE A 36 27.54 22.63 -8.59
N ALA A 37 27.46 22.97 -9.88
CA ALA A 37 26.68 22.24 -10.87
C ALA A 37 27.11 20.77 -10.98
N PHE A 38 28.42 20.50 -10.99
CA PHE A 38 28.96 19.15 -11.03
C PHE A 38 28.58 18.34 -9.80
N VAL A 39 28.82 18.87 -8.60
CA VAL A 39 28.52 18.18 -7.33
C VAL A 39 27.03 17.92 -7.20
N SER A 40 26.17 18.89 -7.56
CA SER A 40 24.72 18.69 -7.53
C SER A 40 24.26 17.58 -8.49
N GLY A 41 24.85 17.49 -9.68
CA GLY A 41 24.60 16.39 -10.61
C GLY A 41 25.04 15.03 -10.06
N VAL A 42 26.23 14.97 -9.44
CA VAL A 42 26.74 13.76 -8.78
C VAL A 42 25.84 13.35 -7.61
N ILE A 43 25.38 14.30 -6.78
CA ILE A 43 24.45 14.05 -5.68
C ILE A 43 23.13 13.48 -6.22
N ALA A 44 22.58 14.02 -7.31
CA ALA A 44 21.36 13.48 -7.90
C ALA A 44 21.51 12.05 -8.41
N ILE A 45 22.65 11.71 -9.02
CA ILE A 45 22.96 10.34 -9.41
C ILE A 45 23.12 9.44 -8.17
N ALA A 46 23.81 9.93 -7.14
CA ALA A 46 24.02 9.21 -5.89
C ALA A 46 22.69 8.90 -5.17
N LEU A 47 21.77 9.86 -5.14
CA LEU A 47 20.45 9.69 -4.53
C LEU A 47 19.60 8.61 -5.21
N GLN A 48 19.85 8.32 -6.49
CA GLN A 48 19.16 7.21 -7.15
C GLN A 48 19.50 5.84 -6.54
N PHE A 49 20.69 5.67 -5.95
CA PHE A 49 20.99 4.42 -5.23
C PHE A 49 20.05 4.22 -4.05
N TYR A 50 19.67 5.29 -3.34
CA TYR A 50 18.66 5.25 -2.29
C TYR A 50 17.28 4.92 -2.86
N VAL A 51 16.86 5.60 -3.93
CA VAL A 51 15.56 5.38 -4.60
C VAL A 51 15.43 3.92 -5.10
N PHE A 52 16.47 3.37 -5.73
CA PHE A 52 16.48 1.95 -6.11
C PHE A 52 16.49 1.03 -4.89
N GLY A 53 17.18 1.41 -3.81
CA GLY A 53 17.13 0.70 -2.53
C GLY A 53 15.71 0.57 -1.99
N VAL A 54 14.97 1.68 -1.94
CA VAL A 54 13.56 1.73 -1.49
C VAL A 54 12.64 0.96 -2.44
N ALA A 55 12.81 1.11 -3.76
CA ALA A 55 12.01 0.40 -4.75
C ALA A 55 12.20 -1.13 -4.70
N LEU A 56 13.40 -1.59 -4.32
CA LEU A 56 13.76 -3.01 -4.27
C LEU A 56 13.52 -3.63 -2.89
N SER A 57 13.50 -2.83 -1.82
CA SER A 57 13.19 -3.26 -0.45
C SER A 57 11.69 -3.42 -0.18
N GLY A 58 10.83 -2.92 -1.08
CA GLY A 58 9.40 -3.23 -1.14
C GLY A 58 9.16 -4.75 -1.28
N GLY A 59 9.03 -5.42 -0.15
CA GLY A 59 9.14 -6.87 -0.01
C GLY A 59 8.11 -7.69 -0.78
N LYS A 60 8.55 -8.90 -1.18
CA LYS A 60 7.89 -10.17 -1.58
C LYS A 60 6.51 -10.21 -2.29
N SER A 61 5.75 -9.12 -2.40
CA SER A 61 4.41 -9.05 -3.01
C SER A 61 4.41 -8.06 -4.19
N PRO A 62 3.79 -8.40 -5.33
CA PRO A 62 3.67 -7.50 -6.49
C PRO A 62 3.03 -6.14 -6.17
N LYS A 63 2.15 -6.08 -5.15
CA LYS A 63 1.46 -4.84 -4.74
C LYS A 63 2.41 -3.81 -4.11
N SER A 64 3.35 -4.23 -3.25
CA SER A 64 4.29 -3.29 -2.60
C SER A 64 5.23 -2.62 -3.61
N ARG A 65 5.56 -3.31 -4.71
CA ARG A 65 6.31 -2.76 -5.85
C ARG A 65 5.53 -1.73 -6.65
N PHE A 66 4.21 -1.88 -6.75
CA PHE A 66 3.36 -0.94 -7.47
C PHE A 66 3.27 0.42 -6.73
N TYR A 67 3.35 0.40 -5.40
CA TYR A 67 3.30 1.61 -4.57
C TYR A 67 4.64 2.35 -4.42
N GLY A 68 5.78 1.71 -4.72
CA GLY A 68 7.08 2.40 -4.82
C GLY A 68 7.27 3.16 -6.14
N PHE A 69 6.39 2.94 -7.10
CA PHE A 69 6.47 3.50 -8.45
C PHE A 69 6.35 5.04 -8.52
N PRO A 70 5.51 5.72 -7.73
CA PRO A 70 5.50 7.19 -7.68
C PRO A 70 6.84 7.76 -7.19
N ILE A 71 7.44 7.18 -6.15
CA ILE A 71 8.74 7.62 -5.61
C ILE A 71 9.84 7.46 -6.67
N VAL A 72 9.86 6.32 -7.38
CA VAL A 72 10.81 6.09 -8.48
C VAL A 72 10.61 7.10 -9.62
N ARG A 73 9.36 7.42 -9.97
CA ARG A 73 9.06 8.43 -11.00
C ARG A 73 9.56 9.82 -10.61
N ILE A 74 9.33 10.23 -9.36
CA ILE A 74 9.82 11.52 -8.84
C ILE A 74 11.34 11.53 -8.85
N GLY A 75 11.98 10.45 -8.38
CA GLY A 75 13.44 10.29 -8.40
C GLY A 75 14.04 10.40 -9.81
N ILE A 76 13.48 9.70 -10.81
CA ILE A 76 13.94 9.77 -12.20
C ILE A 76 13.72 11.17 -12.78
N THR A 77 12.57 11.79 -12.50
CA THR A 77 12.27 13.15 -12.96
C THR A 77 13.27 14.16 -12.41
N TYR A 78 13.55 14.07 -11.10
CA TYR A 78 14.58 14.87 -10.44
C TYR A 78 15.96 14.65 -11.09
N LEU A 79 16.37 13.40 -11.33
CA LEU A 79 17.65 13.10 -11.98
C LEU A 79 17.76 13.79 -13.35
N VAL A 80 16.74 13.64 -14.20
CA VAL A 80 16.76 14.20 -15.56
C VAL A 80 16.83 15.72 -15.51
N VAL A 81 15.96 16.36 -14.71
CA VAL A 81 15.96 17.81 -14.55
C VAL A 81 17.29 18.31 -14.00
N GLN A 82 17.82 17.65 -12.98
CA GLN A 82 19.06 18.03 -12.33
C GLN A 82 20.26 17.91 -13.26
N ILE A 83 20.36 16.85 -14.07
CA ILE A 83 21.45 16.69 -15.03
C ILE A 83 21.39 17.77 -16.12
N VAL A 84 20.19 18.08 -16.64
CA VAL A 84 20.01 19.14 -17.63
C VAL A 84 20.41 20.51 -17.07
N VAL A 85 19.96 20.82 -15.84
CA VAL A 85 20.30 22.09 -15.17
C VAL A 85 21.79 22.15 -14.86
N SER A 86 22.40 21.08 -14.33
CA SER A 86 23.84 21.01 -14.08
C SER A 86 24.66 21.28 -15.35
N ILE A 87 24.31 20.66 -16.48
CA ILE A 87 25.02 20.91 -17.75
C ILE A 87 24.81 22.35 -18.22
N ALA A 88 23.59 22.90 -18.09
CA ALA A 88 23.31 24.28 -18.46
C ALA A 88 24.12 25.28 -17.60
N GLU A 89 24.21 25.05 -16.29
CA GLU A 89 25.03 25.88 -15.40
C GLU A 89 26.53 25.79 -15.73
N MET A 90 27.03 24.61 -16.13
CA MET A 90 28.41 24.46 -16.62
C MET A 90 28.66 25.25 -17.90
N CYS A 91 27.72 25.24 -18.85
CA CYS A 91 27.80 26.06 -20.07
C CYS A 91 27.86 27.56 -19.77
N TRP A 92 27.16 28.02 -18.73
CA TRP A 92 27.12 29.43 -18.31
C TRP A 92 28.06 29.76 -17.13
N ALA A 93 28.98 28.87 -16.78
CA ALA A 93 29.78 28.98 -15.56
C ALA A 93 30.64 30.26 -15.45
N SER A 94 30.97 30.90 -16.58
CA SER A 94 31.71 32.17 -16.63
C SER A 94 30.84 33.41 -16.38
N LYS A 95 29.52 33.30 -16.53
CA LYS A 95 28.57 34.43 -16.44
C LYS A 95 27.63 34.32 -15.23
N LEU A 96 27.33 33.10 -14.80
CA LEU A 96 26.40 32.84 -13.70
C LEU A 96 27.13 32.89 -12.35
N PRO A 97 26.70 33.73 -11.39
CA PRO A 97 27.34 33.79 -10.08
C PRO A 97 27.01 32.54 -9.26
N ALA A 98 27.98 32.09 -8.46
CA ALA A 98 27.92 30.83 -7.73
C ALA A 98 26.72 30.73 -6.77
N TRP A 99 26.35 31.84 -6.11
CA TRP A 99 25.20 31.87 -5.19
C TRP A 99 23.88 31.58 -5.92
N ALA A 100 23.73 32.05 -7.17
CA ALA A 100 22.50 31.85 -7.94
C ALA A 100 22.38 30.38 -8.37
N ALA A 101 23.47 29.78 -8.85
CA ALA A 101 23.53 28.36 -9.16
C ALA A 101 23.18 27.51 -7.92
N LEU A 102 23.76 27.82 -6.77
CA LEU A 102 23.46 27.11 -5.52
C LEU A 102 21.96 27.15 -5.18
N ILE A 103 21.34 28.33 -5.24
CA ILE A 103 19.90 28.49 -4.95
C ILE A 103 19.05 27.66 -5.90
N ILE A 104 19.35 27.68 -7.21
CA ILE A 104 18.61 26.90 -8.21
C ILE A 104 18.66 25.41 -7.89
N ASN A 105 19.86 24.88 -7.65
CA ASN A 105 20.07 23.47 -7.31
C ASN A 105 19.34 23.06 -6.02
N VAL A 106 19.39 23.92 -4.98
CA VAL A 106 18.70 23.67 -3.71
C VAL A 106 17.18 23.66 -3.89
N ILE A 107 16.62 24.56 -4.69
CA ILE A 107 15.17 24.61 -4.96
C ILE A 107 14.71 23.34 -5.68
N ILE A 108 15.44 22.90 -6.71
CA ILE A 108 15.10 21.68 -7.48
C ILE A 108 15.13 20.46 -6.54
N PHE A 109 16.17 20.35 -5.71
CA PHE A 109 16.27 19.29 -4.71
C PHE A 109 15.12 19.33 -3.69
N ALA A 110 14.78 20.52 -3.17
CA ALA A 110 13.69 20.68 -2.19
C ALA A 110 12.33 20.26 -2.77
N ILE A 111 12.03 20.64 -4.01
CA ILE A 111 10.78 20.23 -4.69
C ILE A 111 10.72 18.71 -4.82
N ALA A 112 11.83 18.07 -5.23
CA ALA A 112 11.90 16.62 -5.34
C ALA A 112 11.72 15.92 -3.98
N ALA A 113 12.36 16.45 -2.92
CA ALA A 113 12.25 15.92 -1.58
C ALA A 113 10.82 16.00 -1.03
N ILE A 114 10.14 17.14 -1.20
CA ILE A 114 8.73 17.31 -0.81
C ILE A 114 7.84 16.32 -1.56
N GLY A 115 8.07 16.14 -2.87
CA GLY A 115 7.35 15.15 -3.69
C GLY A 115 7.52 13.72 -3.16
N CYS A 116 8.74 13.32 -2.79
CA CYS A 116 9.00 12.00 -2.21
C CYS A 116 8.26 11.80 -0.89
N ILE A 117 8.29 12.76 0.03
CA ILE A 117 7.60 12.68 1.33
C ILE A 117 6.07 12.56 1.13
N ALA A 118 5.52 13.34 0.21
CA ALA A 118 4.10 13.26 -0.13
C ALA A 118 3.73 11.89 -0.70
N ALA A 119 4.56 11.34 -1.59
CA ALA A 119 4.35 10.01 -2.16
C ALA A 119 4.43 8.88 -1.12
N GLU A 120 5.32 9.00 -0.13
CA GLU A 120 5.40 8.07 1.01
C GLU A 120 4.14 8.14 1.88
N THR A 121 3.68 9.34 2.21
CA THR A 121 2.46 9.53 3.02
C THR A 121 1.23 8.91 2.36
N VAL A 122 1.07 9.13 1.04
CA VAL A 122 -0.02 8.52 0.26
C VAL A 122 0.10 6.99 0.23
N ARG A 123 1.32 6.46 0.09
CA ARG A 123 1.56 5.02 0.13
C ARG A 123 1.14 4.42 1.46
N ASP A 124 1.54 5.02 2.58
CA ASP A 124 1.24 4.49 3.90
C ASP A 124 -0.27 4.50 4.19
N GLU A 125 -0.98 5.55 3.75
CA GLU A 125 -2.43 5.63 3.86
C GLU A 125 -3.14 4.55 3.03
N VAL A 126 -2.70 4.30 1.79
CA VAL A 126 -3.30 3.25 0.95
C VAL A 126 -3.04 1.86 1.52
N VAL A 127 -1.83 1.59 2.03
CA VAL A 127 -1.52 0.31 2.69
C VAL A 127 -2.38 0.12 3.94
N ARG A 128 -2.61 1.17 4.73
CA ARG A 128 -3.50 1.15 5.89
C ARG A 128 -4.94 0.83 5.49
N GLN A 129 -5.46 1.49 4.46
CA GLN A 129 -6.80 1.23 3.95
C GLN A 129 -6.95 -0.20 3.43
N GLU A 130 -5.98 -0.72 2.66
CA GLU A 130 -6.03 -2.11 2.21
C GLU A 130 -6.01 -3.11 3.37
N ALA A 131 -5.23 -2.85 4.42
CA ALA A 131 -5.21 -3.69 5.62
C ALA A 131 -6.57 -3.68 6.35
N GLN A 132 -7.16 -2.49 6.51
CA GLN A 132 -8.47 -2.32 7.12
C GLN A 132 -9.56 -3.03 6.30
N VAL A 133 -9.59 -2.85 4.98
CA VAL A 133 -10.56 -3.52 4.10
C VAL A 133 -10.41 -5.05 4.17
N LYS A 134 -9.18 -5.58 4.24
CA LYS A 134 -8.96 -7.02 4.37
C LYS A 134 -9.44 -7.56 5.72
N GLN A 135 -9.21 -6.83 6.81
CA GLN A 135 -9.74 -7.18 8.13
C GLN A 135 -11.27 -7.14 8.13
N ASN A 136 -11.86 -6.10 7.54
CA ASN A 136 -13.30 -5.92 7.41
C ASN A 136 -13.96 -7.00 6.52
N ILE A 137 -13.23 -7.65 5.61
CA ILE A 137 -13.75 -8.79 4.84
C ILE A 137 -13.56 -10.12 5.58
N SER A 138 -12.49 -10.23 6.37
CA SER A 138 -12.10 -11.45 7.10
C SER A 138 -13.17 -11.91 8.09
N ASN A 139 -13.71 -10.98 8.89
CA ASN A 139 -14.68 -11.31 9.95
C ASN A 139 -15.93 -11.97 9.37
N MET A 140 -16.54 -11.34 8.37
CA MET A 140 -17.77 -11.86 7.78
C MET A 140 -17.54 -13.15 6.98
N ARG A 141 -16.40 -13.29 6.30
CA ARG A 141 -16.04 -14.55 5.62
C ARG A 141 -15.83 -15.70 6.60
N SER A 142 -15.31 -15.43 7.80
CA SER A 142 -15.20 -16.44 8.86
C SER A 142 -16.59 -16.92 9.29
N LEU A 143 -17.53 -16.01 9.55
CA LEU A 143 -18.91 -16.34 9.91
C LEU A 143 -19.63 -17.13 8.79
N GLN A 144 -19.44 -16.73 7.54
CA GLN A 144 -19.94 -17.45 6.37
C GLN A 144 -19.41 -18.89 6.31
N ALA A 145 -18.10 -19.08 6.50
CA ALA A 145 -17.49 -20.40 6.45
C ALA A 145 -17.99 -21.31 7.58
N VAL A 146 -18.11 -20.78 8.81
CA VAL A 146 -18.59 -21.55 9.95
C VAL A 146 -20.08 -21.90 9.78
N SER A 147 -20.92 -20.94 9.40
CA SER A 147 -22.37 -21.16 9.23
C SER A 147 -22.70 -22.20 8.16
N ALA A 148 -21.94 -22.23 7.05
CA ALA A 148 -22.13 -23.20 5.97
C ALA A 148 -21.96 -24.66 6.42
N GLY A 149 -21.12 -24.92 7.43
CA GLY A 149 -20.87 -26.27 7.94
C GLY A 149 -21.80 -26.74 9.06
N LEU A 150 -22.68 -25.88 9.59
CA LEU A 150 -23.52 -26.23 10.76
C LEU A 150 -24.67 -27.18 10.40
N ALA A 151 -25.25 -27.05 9.21
CA ALA A 151 -26.37 -27.89 8.80
C ALA A 151 -26.00 -29.37 8.65
N ASP A 152 -24.74 -29.67 8.33
CA ASP A 152 -24.23 -31.04 8.19
C ASP A 152 -23.97 -31.72 9.55
N GLN A 153 -23.87 -30.93 10.62
CA GLN A 153 -23.62 -31.41 11.99
C GLN A 153 -24.90 -31.66 12.80
N CYS A 154 -26.08 -31.37 12.22
CA CYS A 154 -27.35 -31.46 12.93
C CYS A 154 -28.16 -32.71 12.50
N PRO A 155 -28.52 -33.60 13.44
CA PRO A 155 -29.34 -34.78 13.15
C PRO A 155 -30.84 -34.48 13.07
N ASP A 156 -31.31 -33.36 13.63
CA ASP A 156 -32.72 -32.96 13.62
C ASP A 156 -33.10 -32.26 12.31
N GLU A 157 -34.10 -32.79 11.59
CA GLU A 157 -34.50 -32.26 10.27
C GLU A 157 -35.15 -30.87 10.33
N ALA A 158 -35.82 -30.53 11.44
CA ALA A 158 -36.44 -29.20 11.58
C ALA A 158 -35.37 -28.12 11.79
N LEU A 159 -34.43 -28.35 12.71
CA LEU A 159 -33.31 -27.45 12.98
C LEU A 159 -32.35 -27.37 11.79
N LYS A 160 -32.12 -28.48 11.07
CA LYS A 160 -31.31 -28.50 9.85
C LYS A 160 -31.84 -27.57 8.76
N LYS A 161 -33.16 -27.45 8.63
CA LYS A 161 -33.79 -26.49 7.70
C LYS A 161 -33.49 -25.04 8.12
N ASP A 162 -33.57 -24.74 9.41
CA ASP A 162 -33.28 -23.40 9.95
C ASP A 162 -31.79 -23.04 9.80
N LEU A 163 -30.87 -24.01 10.02
CA LEU A 163 -29.43 -23.83 9.82
C LEU A 163 -29.06 -23.60 8.34
N LYS A 164 -29.73 -24.28 7.41
CA LYS A 164 -29.56 -24.02 5.96
C LYS A 164 -30.00 -22.60 5.60
N LYS A 165 -31.13 -22.15 6.13
CA LYS A 165 -31.59 -20.78 5.95
C LYS A 165 -30.59 -19.76 6.50
N LEU A 166 -30.05 -20.02 7.70
CA LEU A 166 -29.02 -19.17 8.29
C LEU A 166 -27.75 -19.11 7.41
N ALA A 167 -27.29 -20.24 6.90
CA ALA A 167 -26.14 -20.30 5.98
C ALA A 167 -26.39 -19.51 4.68
N ASP A 168 -27.58 -19.59 4.11
CA ASP A 168 -27.96 -18.82 2.92
C ASP A 168 -27.97 -17.31 3.21
N GLU A 169 -28.54 -16.88 4.33
CA GLU A 169 -28.51 -15.46 4.73
C GLU A 169 -27.07 -14.95 4.92
N PHE A 170 -26.20 -15.74 5.55
CA PHE A 170 -24.78 -15.39 5.68
C PHE A 170 -24.11 -15.27 4.30
N LYS A 171 -24.38 -16.22 3.39
CA LYS A 171 -23.81 -16.25 2.03
C LYS A 171 -24.22 -15.03 1.20
N PHE A 172 -25.45 -14.55 1.33
CA PHE A 172 -25.96 -13.39 0.59
C PHE A 172 -25.72 -12.05 1.29
N SER A 173 -25.22 -12.06 2.54
CA SER A 173 -24.80 -10.86 3.24
C SER A 173 -23.56 -10.22 2.61
N ASP A 174 -23.49 -8.89 2.66
CA ASP A 174 -22.31 -8.14 2.22
C ASP A 174 -21.10 -8.51 3.09
N PRO A 175 -19.98 -8.98 2.53
CA PRO A 175 -18.83 -9.38 3.32
C PRO A 175 -18.09 -8.19 3.93
N VAL A 176 -18.39 -6.94 3.56
CA VAL A 176 -17.68 -5.76 4.05
C VAL A 176 -18.25 -5.32 5.40
N SER A 177 -17.44 -5.41 6.44
CA SER A 177 -17.72 -4.82 7.75
C SER A 177 -17.44 -3.32 7.78
N SER A 178 -18.15 -2.61 8.66
CA SER A 178 -17.91 -1.21 9.01
C SER A 178 -17.89 -1.03 10.53
N ASP A 179 -17.47 0.14 11.02
CA ASP A 179 -17.48 0.43 12.46
C ASP A 179 -18.89 0.29 13.06
N ALA A 180 -19.92 0.63 12.29
CA ALA A 180 -21.32 0.50 12.69
C ALA A 180 -21.80 -0.96 12.77
N THR A 181 -21.18 -1.90 12.02
CA THR A 181 -21.53 -3.32 12.05
C THR A 181 -20.60 -4.16 12.92
N SER A 182 -19.44 -3.63 13.31
CA SER A 182 -18.39 -4.34 14.07
C SER A 182 -18.91 -4.97 15.37
N ALA A 183 -19.68 -4.23 16.16
CA ALA A 183 -20.25 -4.73 17.41
C ALA A 183 -21.25 -5.88 17.18
N LEU A 184 -22.09 -5.76 16.15
CA LEU A 184 -23.06 -6.79 15.77
C LEU A 184 -22.36 -8.05 15.24
N GLU A 185 -21.28 -7.90 14.48
CA GLU A 185 -20.51 -9.05 13.99
C GLU A 185 -19.78 -9.78 15.10
N ALA A 186 -19.30 -9.08 16.12
CA ALA A 186 -18.72 -9.70 17.32
C ALA A 186 -19.77 -10.50 18.11
N ASP A 187 -20.99 -9.97 18.25
CA ASP A 187 -22.11 -10.68 18.86
C ASP A 187 -22.53 -11.90 18.02
N LEU A 188 -22.61 -11.75 16.69
CA LEU A 188 -22.87 -12.87 15.78
C LEU A 188 -21.80 -13.96 15.90
N ASP A 189 -20.51 -13.61 16.01
CA ASP A 189 -19.43 -14.59 16.21
C ASP A 189 -19.57 -15.35 17.54
N ALA A 190 -19.91 -14.64 18.63
CA ALA A 190 -20.15 -15.25 19.93
C ALA A 190 -21.36 -16.21 19.87
N GLN A 191 -22.48 -15.78 19.31
CA GLN A 191 -23.69 -16.59 19.18
C GLN A 191 -23.48 -17.80 18.26
N LEU A 192 -22.68 -17.67 17.20
CA LEU A 192 -22.36 -18.77 16.29
C LEU A 192 -21.51 -19.85 16.98
N LYS A 193 -20.60 -19.47 17.89
CA LYS A 193 -19.84 -20.40 18.72
C LYS A 193 -20.73 -21.11 19.73
N GLU A 194 -21.64 -20.40 20.39
CA GLU A 194 -22.61 -21.02 21.31
C GLU A 194 -23.56 -21.98 20.58
N LEU A 195 -24.03 -21.61 19.38
CA LEU A 195 -24.81 -22.51 18.53
C LEU A 195 -24.04 -23.80 18.19
N LYS A 196 -22.76 -23.66 17.82
CA LYS A 196 -21.91 -24.82 17.53
C LYS A 196 -21.71 -25.70 18.76
N ASN A 197 -21.53 -25.12 19.94
CA ASN A 197 -21.39 -25.86 21.19
C ASN A 197 -22.69 -26.61 21.53
N ALA A 198 -23.85 -25.97 21.40
CA ALA A 198 -25.16 -26.57 21.65
C ALA A 198 -25.47 -27.74 20.70
N LEU A 199 -25.07 -27.63 19.42
CA LEU A 199 -25.14 -28.74 18.46
C LEU A 199 -24.24 -29.91 18.87
N GLY A 200 -23.03 -29.63 19.38
CA GLY A 200 -22.11 -30.66 19.87
C GLY A 200 -22.58 -31.36 21.15
N SER A 201 -23.31 -30.66 22.02
CA SER A 201 -23.91 -31.24 23.24
C SER A 201 -25.26 -31.91 23.02
N GLY A 202 -25.82 -31.85 21.80
CA GLY A 202 -27.12 -32.42 21.46
C GLY A 202 -28.32 -31.64 22.03
N ASP A 203 -28.12 -30.41 22.49
CA ASP A 203 -29.19 -29.56 23.02
C ASP A 203 -29.89 -28.81 21.89
N ILE A 204 -30.89 -29.46 21.32
CA ILE A 204 -31.63 -28.99 20.14
C ILE A 204 -32.47 -27.74 20.45
N GLU A 205 -33.03 -27.61 21.66
CA GLU A 205 -33.84 -26.44 22.03
C GLU A 205 -32.98 -25.18 22.14
N THR A 206 -31.83 -25.28 22.81
CA THR A 206 -30.88 -24.18 22.93
C THR A 206 -30.30 -23.81 21.58
N ALA A 207 -29.95 -24.80 20.74
CA ALA A 207 -29.48 -24.56 19.38
C ALA A 207 -30.51 -23.84 18.51
N LYS A 208 -31.80 -24.20 18.61
CA LYS A 208 -32.88 -23.52 17.88
C LYS A 208 -33.04 -22.07 18.33
N SER A 209 -32.92 -21.80 19.63
CA SER A 209 -32.95 -20.44 20.18
C SER A 209 -31.81 -19.58 19.62
N TYR A 210 -30.58 -20.09 19.61
CA TYR A 210 -29.43 -19.38 19.04
C TYR A 210 -29.56 -19.17 17.52
N CYS A 211 -30.07 -20.15 16.78
CA CYS A 211 -30.30 -20.02 15.34
C CYS A 211 -31.29 -18.87 15.02
N GLY A 212 -32.36 -18.72 15.82
CA GLY A 212 -33.31 -17.62 15.68
C GLY A 212 -32.70 -16.24 16.01
N LYS A 213 -31.88 -16.16 17.06
CA LYS A 213 -31.15 -14.94 17.43
C LYS A 213 -30.18 -14.51 16.33
N LEU A 214 -29.41 -15.46 15.79
CA LEU A 214 -28.46 -15.23 14.70
C LEU A 214 -29.14 -14.70 13.43
N LEU A 215 -30.29 -15.27 13.04
CA LEU A 215 -31.07 -14.76 11.90
C LEU A 215 -31.52 -13.30 12.11
N THR A 216 -31.93 -12.97 13.33
CA THR A 216 -32.38 -11.62 13.68
C THR A 216 -31.22 -10.62 13.67
N GLY A 217 -30.13 -10.96 14.35
CA GLY A 217 -28.93 -10.12 14.40
C GLY A 217 -28.30 -9.93 13.03
N LEU A 218 -28.30 -10.96 12.18
CA LEU A 218 -27.79 -10.87 10.81
C LEU A 218 -28.65 -9.95 9.94
N SER A 219 -29.98 -10.04 10.06
CA SER A 219 -30.90 -9.13 9.38
C SER A 219 -30.68 -7.67 9.80
N GLU A 220 -30.49 -7.42 11.10
CA GLU A 220 -30.19 -6.08 11.64
C GLU A 220 -28.88 -5.54 11.08
N ARG A 221 -27.81 -6.35 11.12
CA ARG A 221 -26.51 -6.03 10.54
C ARG A 221 -26.62 -5.70 9.06
N ASN A 222 -27.35 -6.50 8.29
CA ASN A 222 -27.57 -6.28 6.85
C ASN A 222 -28.36 -5.00 6.57
N ARG A 223 -29.32 -4.63 7.43
CA ARG A 223 -30.03 -3.35 7.32
C ARG A 223 -29.08 -2.18 7.54
N ILE A 224 -28.25 -2.22 8.58
CA ILE A 224 -27.26 -1.17 8.88
C ILE A 224 -26.24 -1.06 7.75
N CYS A 225 -25.75 -2.19 7.24
CA CYS A 225 -24.84 -2.22 6.09
C CYS A 225 -25.45 -1.56 4.84
N LYS A 226 -26.75 -1.76 4.57
CA LYS A 226 -27.45 -1.09 3.46
C LYS A 226 -27.61 0.41 3.67
N MET A 227 -27.78 0.87 4.92
CA MET A 227 -27.94 2.30 5.24
C MET A 227 -26.62 3.08 5.18
N GLY A 228 -25.48 2.40 5.33
CA GLY A 228 -24.14 3.00 5.30
C GLY A 228 -23.46 3.03 3.93
N LYS A 229 -24.14 2.64 2.85
CA LYS A 229 -23.67 2.76 1.46
C LYS A 229 -24.10 4.08 0.86
#